data_AF-A0AB35W320-F1
#
_entry.id   AF-A0AB35W320-F1
#
_cell.length_a   1.000
_cell.length_b   1.000
_cell.length_c   1.000
_cell.angle_alpha   90.00
_cell.angle_beta   90.00
_cell.angle_gamma   90.00
#
_symmetry.space_group_name_H-M   'P 1'
#
loop_
_entity.id
_entity.type
_entity.pdbx_description
1 polymer ?
#
loop_
_entity_poly.entity_id
_entity_poly.type
_entity_poly.pdbx_seq_one_letter_code
_entity_poly.pdbx_strand_id
1 'polypeptide(L)'
;MKKKSKQWKWWFFALIAFLIFIILQIPATWLISKFSKNNQTVHNVSGNIWQGQADWHRGALRGTIHWKTRPLDLFLLRFAADVDIHSGNTQLTGIMAYGFGKKVIVRNMTGQVAPETLKQIVNWQWPANSIQLKDIQFNYKKEQGFAAVDGQLHWGGGALVYTIGDRQDRMNMPSLSGQLTDHNGQLQIDIRDQRNQKMANLLLDANMMLDVQLTQRLLLNVPSYDGKAGLDTFVISSRQPLLQGGN
;
A
#
# COMPACT_ATOMS: atom_id res chain seq x y z
N MET A 1 6.76 64.30 6.52
CA MET A 1 7.00 62.87 6.23
C MET A 1 6.32 62.02 7.30
N LYS A 2 5.20 61.35 7.01
CA LYS A 2 4.50 60.50 8.00
C LYS A 2 5.35 59.26 8.27
N LYS A 3 5.86 59.11 9.50
CA LYS A 3 6.50 57.85 9.98
C LYS A 3 5.46 56.73 9.86
N LYS A 4 5.45 55.97 8.75
CA LYS A 4 4.65 54.75 8.61
C LYS A 4 4.99 53.85 9.80
N SER A 5 4.01 53.63 10.66
CA SER A 5 4.25 53.18 12.03
C SER A 5 4.83 51.77 12.06
N LYS A 6 5.81 51.57 12.94
CA LYS A 6 6.41 50.28 13.30
C LYS A 6 5.36 49.23 13.72
N GLN A 7 4.13 49.67 14.03
CA GLN A 7 2.97 48.87 14.42
C GLN A 7 2.44 47.98 13.28
N TRP A 8 2.54 48.38 12.01
CA TRP A 8 2.07 47.54 10.90
C TRP A 8 2.84 46.22 10.80
N LYS A 9 4.16 46.25 11.08
CA LYS A 9 4.99 45.03 11.14
C LYS A 9 4.54 44.09 12.26
N TRP A 10 4.11 44.64 13.40
CA TRP A 10 3.59 43.86 14.51
C TRP A 10 2.20 43.27 14.23
N TRP A 11 1.31 44.02 13.57
CA TRP A 11 0.03 43.49 13.10
C TRP A 11 0.21 42.36 12.09
N PHE A 12 1.13 42.53 11.14
CA PHE A 12 1.47 41.50 10.17
C PHE A 12 2.08 40.27 10.84
N PHE A 13 2.99 40.45 11.80
CA PHE A 13 3.55 39.36 12.60
C PHE A 13 2.47 38.63 13.41
N ALA A 14 1.59 39.37 14.09
CA ALA A 14 0.49 38.80 14.86
C ALA A 14 -0.48 38.01 13.98
N LEU A 15 -0.79 38.52 12.78
CA LEU A 15 -1.61 37.82 11.79
C LEU A 15 -0.96 36.50 11.34
N ILE A 16 0.34 36.52 11.00
CA ILE A 16 1.07 35.30 10.61
C ILE A 16 1.10 34.30 11.77
N ALA A 17 1.45 34.76 12.97
CA ALA A 17 1.49 33.90 14.16
C ALA A 17 0.11 33.28 14.43
N PHE A 18 -0.96 34.07 14.34
CA PHE A 18 -2.34 33.60 14.49
C PHE A 18 -2.70 32.53 13.45
N LEU A 19 -2.36 32.74 12.16
CA LEU A 19 -2.58 31.75 11.12
C LEU A 19 -1.80 30.45 11.38
N ILE A 20 -0.55 30.55 11.83
CA ILE A 20 0.25 29.37 12.21
C ILE A 20 -0.43 28.61 13.35
N PHE A 21 -0.89 29.31 14.39
CA PHE A 21 -1.60 28.68 15.51
C PHE A 21 -2.89 27.98 15.06
N ILE A 22 -3.65 28.58 14.15
CA ILE A 22 -4.84 27.94 13.57
C ILE A 22 -4.45 26.61 12.90
N ILE A 23 -3.41 26.60 12.06
CA ILE A 23 -2.99 25.38 11.34
C ILE A 23 -2.46 24.32 12.32
N LEU A 24 -1.75 24.73 13.37
CA LEU A 24 -1.25 23.82 14.40
C LEU A 24 -2.36 23.13 15.20
N GLN A 25 -3.53 23.77 15.32
CA GLN A 25 -4.66 23.27 16.10
C GLN A 25 -5.70 22.50 15.30
N ILE A 26 -5.51 22.28 13.98
CA ILE A 26 -6.49 21.56 13.18
C ILE A 26 -6.62 20.11 13.70
N PRO A 27 -7.81 19.69 14.16
CA PRO A 27 -8.00 18.35 14.70
C PRO A 27 -7.92 17.29 13.60
N ALA A 28 -7.47 16.09 13.96
CA ALA A 28 -7.36 14.96 13.03
C ALA A 28 -8.70 14.59 12.37
N THR A 29 -9.80 14.79 13.09
CA THR A 29 -11.17 14.52 12.62
C THR A 29 -11.54 15.30 11.35
N TRP A 30 -10.97 16.49 11.17
CA TRP A 30 -11.18 17.29 9.96
C TRP A 30 -10.64 16.57 8.71
N LEU A 31 -9.46 15.96 8.81
CA LEU A 31 -8.80 15.25 7.71
C LEU A 31 -9.65 14.07 7.26
N ILE A 32 -10.14 13.27 8.21
CA ILE A 32 -10.92 12.06 7.94
C ILE A 32 -12.26 12.39 7.25
N SER A 33 -12.91 13.49 7.62
CA SER A 33 -14.17 13.92 6.98
C SER A 33 -14.05 14.19 5.48
N LYS A 34 -12.84 14.48 4.97
CA LYS A 34 -12.57 14.72 3.56
C LYS A 34 -12.29 13.44 2.76
N PHE A 35 -11.77 12.41 3.41
CA PHE A 35 -11.39 11.15 2.77
C PHE A 35 -12.41 10.02 2.97
N SER A 36 -13.25 10.10 4.02
CA SER A 36 -14.33 9.14 4.26
C SER A 36 -15.69 9.86 4.17
N LYS A 37 -16.34 9.77 3.01
CA LYS A 37 -17.67 10.39 2.78
C LYS A 37 -18.79 9.75 3.62
N ASN A 38 -18.58 8.56 4.21
CA ASN A 38 -19.60 7.84 4.96
C ASN A 38 -19.21 7.49 6.41
N ASN A 39 -18.04 7.91 6.92
CA ASN A 39 -17.52 7.59 8.28
C ASN A 39 -17.49 6.11 8.70
N GLN A 40 -18.02 5.18 7.91
CA GLN A 40 -18.13 3.75 8.21
C GLN A 40 -16.80 2.99 8.09
N THR A 41 -15.68 3.67 7.91
CA THR A 41 -14.38 3.02 7.70
C THR A 41 -13.31 3.48 8.66
N VAL A 42 -13.51 4.59 9.37
CA VAL A 42 -12.49 5.17 10.25
C VAL A 42 -13.16 5.69 11.51
N HIS A 43 -12.73 5.20 12.67
CA HIS A 43 -13.27 5.51 13.99
C HIS A 43 -12.14 5.80 14.98
N ASN A 44 -12.48 6.23 16.20
CA ASN A 44 -11.51 6.51 17.28
C ASN A 44 -10.35 7.44 16.87
N VAL A 45 -10.65 8.42 16.02
CA VAL A 45 -9.67 9.39 15.54
C VAL A 45 -9.24 10.27 16.71
N SER A 46 -7.94 10.31 17.00
CA SER A 46 -7.38 11.15 18.05
C SER A 46 -6.12 11.90 17.58
N GLY A 47 -5.81 12.99 18.27
CA GLY A 47 -4.71 13.88 17.92
C GLY A 47 -5.08 14.98 16.91
N ASN A 48 -4.08 15.49 16.20
CA ASN A 48 -4.21 16.57 15.23
C ASN A 48 -3.69 16.15 13.85
N ILE A 49 -3.78 17.04 12.86
CA ILE A 49 -3.26 16.75 11.51
C ILE A 49 -1.74 16.52 11.45
N TRP A 50 -1.01 16.82 12.52
CA TRP A 50 0.45 16.68 12.59
C TRP A 50 0.87 15.36 13.20
N GLN A 51 0.18 14.93 14.25
CA GLN A 51 0.39 13.67 14.91
C GLN A 51 -0.94 13.16 15.44
N GLY A 52 -1.30 11.95 15.03
CA GLY A 52 -2.54 11.34 15.45
C GLY A 52 -2.58 9.87 15.13
N GLN A 53 -3.72 9.29 15.47
CA GLN A 53 -4.02 7.89 15.22
C GLN A 53 -5.49 7.75 14.88
N ALA A 54 -5.81 6.69 14.15
CA ALA A 54 -7.18 6.33 13.85
C ALA A 54 -7.30 4.83 13.69
N ASP A 55 -8.43 4.29 14.14
CA ASP A 55 -8.79 2.92 13.85
C ASP A 55 -9.52 2.87 12.52
N TRP A 56 -9.19 1.91 11.68
CA TRP A 56 -9.86 1.69 10.41
C TRP A 56 -10.50 0.31 10.39
N HIS A 57 -11.62 0.19 9.67
CA HIS A 57 -12.19 -1.10 9.33
C HIS A 57 -12.78 -1.05 7.92
N ARG A 58 -12.63 -2.14 7.18
CA ARG A 58 -13.22 -2.33 5.86
C ARG A 58 -13.60 -3.80 5.71
N GLY A 59 -14.89 -4.08 5.79
CA GLY A 59 -15.37 -5.47 5.91
C GLY A 59 -14.81 -6.10 7.17
N ALA A 60 -14.12 -7.23 7.02
CA ALA A 60 -13.49 -7.95 8.14
C ALA A 60 -12.02 -7.53 8.40
N LEU A 61 -11.44 -6.68 7.55
CA LEU A 61 -10.15 -6.06 7.83
C LEU A 61 -10.34 -4.92 8.85
N ARG A 62 -9.51 -4.90 9.89
CA ARG A 62 -9.47 -3.86 10.91
C ARG A 62 -8.05 -3.61 11.36
N GLY A 63 -7.76 -2.39 11.76
CA GLY A 63 -6.43 -2.03 12.22
C GLY A 63 -6.37 -0.62 12.75
N THR A 64 -5.17 -0.19 13.12
CA THR A 64 -4.88 1.15 13.57
C THR A 64 -3.80 1.74 12.67
N ILE A 65 -3.95 3.00 12.31
CA ILE A 65 -2.93 3.79 11.64
C ILE A 65 -2.48 4.91 12.56
N HIS A 66 -1.18 4.99 12.80
CA HIS A 66 -0.53 6.14 13.43
C HIS A 66 0.16 6.94 12.35
N TRP A 67 0.08 8.27 12.43
CA TRP A 67 0.80 9.14 11.52
C TRP A 67 1.53 10.25 12.26
N LYS A 68 2.66 10.64 11.68
CA LYS A 68 3.42 11.83 12.04
C LYS A 68 3.77 12.59 10.78
N THR A 69 3.04 13.68 10.54
CA THR A 69 3.22 14.57 9.39
C THR A 69 4.62 15.18 9.43
N ARG A 70 5.19 15.36 8.24
CA ARG A 70 6.53 15.89 8.00
C ARG A 70 6.38 17.33 7.48
N PRO A 71 6.49 18.36 8.34
CA PRO A 71 6.13 19.72 7.95
C PRO A 71 7.02 20.30 6.84
N LEU A 72 8.28 19.87 6.79
CA LEU A 72 9.23 20.30 5.76
C LEU A 72 8.81 19.86 4.35
N ASP A 73 8.03 18.80 4.22
CA ASP A 73 7.52 18.34 2.94
C ASP A 73 6.50 19.32 2.32
N LEU A 74 5.92 20.23 3.11
CA LEU A 74 5.08 21.31 2.58
C LEU A 74 5.86 22.27 1.66
N PHE A 75 7.16 22.46 1.90
CA PHE A 75 8.03 23.22 0.99
C PHE A 75 8.23 22.51 -0.36
N LEU A 76 8.02 21.19 -0.39
CA LEU A 76 8.02 20.37 -1.60
C LEU A 76 6.62 20.26 -2.22
N LEU A 77 5.66 21.09 -1.79
CA LEU A 77 4.27 21.11 -2.26
C LEU A 77 3.57 19.75 -2.14
N ARG A 78 3.87 19.01 -1.07
CA ARG A 78 3.23 17.74 -0.75
C ARG A 78 2.93 17.62 0.74
N PHE A 79 1.84 16.94 1.06
CA PHE A 79 1.52 16.54 2.42
C PHE A 79 2.10 15.15 2.66
N ALA A 80 3.12 15.02 3.50
CA ALA A 80 3.78 13.75 3.78
C ALA A 80 3.70 13.41 5.26
N ALA A 81 3.63 12.13 5.59
CA ALA A 81 3.68 11.63 6.96
C ALA A 81 4.47 10.32 7.04
N ASP A 82 5.21 10.15 8.12
CA ASP A 82 5.65 8.85 8.59
C ASP A 82 4.41 8.11 9.11
N VAL A 83 4.17 6.90 8.61
CA VAL A 83 2.99 6.09 8.93
C VAL A 83 3.41 4.76 9.54
N ASP A 84 2.65 4.31 10.53
CA ASP A 84 2.74 2.98 11.11
C ASP A 84 1.34 2.36 11.13
N ILE A 85 1.20 1.22 10.45
CA ILE A 85 -0.06 0.55 10.19
C ILE A 85 -0.01 -0.81 10.86
N HIS A 86 -0.93 -1.06 11.77
CA HIS A 86 -1.10 -2.36 12.44
C HIS A 86 -2.45 -2.96 12.10
N SER A 87 -2.49 -4.25 11.76
CA SER A 87 -3.73 -5.01 11.53
C SER A 87 -3.53 -6.47 11.93
N GLY A 88 -3.96 -6.84 13.14
CA GLY A 88 -3.60 -8.14 13.72
C GLY A 88 -2.09 -8.28 13.83
N ASN A 89 -1.52 -9.29 13.16
CA ASN A 89 -0.06 -9.51 13.11
C ASN A 89 0.64 -8.81 11.93
N THR A 90 -0.13 -8.10 11.08
CA THR A 90 0.42 -7.25 10.01
C THR A 90 0.92 -5.96 10.62
N GLN A 91 2.15 -5.59 10.29
CA GLN A 91 2.77 -4.32 10.68
C GLN A 91 3.50 -3.75 9.48
N LEU A 92 3.19 -2.51 9.11
CA LEU A 92 3.82 -1.81 7.99
C LEU A 92 4.21 -0.40 8.44
N THR A 93 5.46 -0.02 8.18
CA THR A 93 5.98 1.30 8.47
C THR A 93 6.54 1.92 7.21
N GLY A 94 6.37 3.22 7.02
CA GLY A 94 6.93 3.90 5.86
C GLY A 94 6.52 5.36 5.78
N ILE A 95 6.77 5.99 4.65
CA ILE A 95 6.37 7.36 4.38
C ILE A 95 5.30 7.36 3.30
N MET A 96 4.15 7.96 3.60
CA MET A 96 3.10 8.23 2.62
C MET A 96 3.01 9.73 2.38
N ALA A 97 2.93 10.13 1.11
CA ALA A 97 2.71 11.52 0.76
C ALA A 97 1.70 11.69 -0.37
N TYR A 98 1.00 12.81 -0.32
CA TYR A 98 0.06 13.27 -1.33
C TYR A 98 0.51 14.63 -1.86
N GLY A 99 0.96 14.65 -3.11
CA GLY A 99 1.49 15.83 -3.79
C GLY A 99 0.50 16.50 -4.73
N PHE A 100 0.91 17.65 -5.25
CA PHE A 100 0.18 18.36 -6.30
C PHE A 100 -0.15 17.46 -7.50
N GLY A 101 -1.32 17.67 -8.12
CA GLY A 101 -1.79 16.86 -9.25
C GLY A 101 -2.23 15.44 -8.87
N LYS A 102 -2.71 15.24 -7.63
CA LYS A 102 -3.20 13.95 -7.10
C LYS A 102 -2.15 12.83 -7.12
N LYS A 103 -0.88 13.19 -6.95
CA LYS A 103 0.24 12.25 -6.95
C LYS A 103 0.34 11.59 -5.57
N VAL A 104 0.18 10.27 -5.52
CA VAL A 104 0.46 9.46 -4.33
C VAL A 104 1.93 9.05 -4.37
N ILE A 105 2.60 9.10 -3.22
CA ILE A 105 4.02 8.76 -3.08
C ILE A 105 4.15 7.84 -1.87
N VAL A 106 4.77 6.69 -2.07
CA VAL A 106 5.15 5.76 -1.00
C VAL A 106 6.67 5.65 -1.02
N ARG A 107 7.30 5.76 0.16
CA ARG A 107 8.75 5.61 0.32
C ARG A 107 9.07 4.74 1.53
N ASN A 108 10.10 3.92 1.40
CA ASN A 108 10.70 3.13 2.48
C ASN A 108 9.64 2.32 3.26
N MET A 109 8.66 1.77 2.55
CA MET A 109 7.62 0.98 3.17
C MET A 109 8.15 -0.43 3.44
N THR A 110 8.24 -0.78 4.72
CA THR A 110 8.87 -2.01 5.22
C THR A 110 8.00 -2.60 6.32
N GLY A 111 8.00 -3.92 6.42
CA GLY A 111 7.28 -4.64 7.46
C GLY A 111 6.82 -6.01 6.99
N GLN A 112 5.70 -6.48 7.54
CA GLN A 112 5.17 -7.80 7.24
C GLN A 112 3.65 -7.78 7.06
N VAL A 113 3.18 -8.60 6.13
CA VAL A 113 1.76 -8.89 5.92
C VAL A 113 1.48 -10.31 6.39
N ALA A 114 0.68 -10.41 7.43
CA ALA A 114 0.34 -11.66 8.06
C ALA A 114 -0.73 -12.45 7.26
N PRO A 115 -0.74 -13.78 7.35
CA PRO A 115 -1.70 -14.63 6.63
C PRO A 115 -3.17 -14.31 6.92
N GLU A 116 -3.46 -13.85 8.15
CA GLU A 116 -4.82 -13.48 8.57
C GLU A 116 -5.35 -12.28 7.78
N THR A 117 -4.47 -11.35 7.40
CA THR A 117 -4.81 -10.21 6.53
C THR A 117 -5.10 -10.68 5.10
N LEU A 118 -4.28 -11.60 4.57
CA LEU A 118 -4.48 -12.18 3.23
C LEU A 118 -5.81 -12.95 3.13
N LYS A 119 -6.19 -13.65 4.19
CA LYS A 119 -7.47 -14.39 4.28
C LYS A 119 -8.70 -13.49 4.13
N GLN A 120 -8.61 -12.22 4.56
CA GLN A 120 -9.70 -11.27 4.40
C GLN A 120 -9.85 -10.75 2.97
N ILE A 121 -8.80 -10.86 2.15
CA ILE A 121 -8.83 -10.48 0.73
C ILE A 121 -9.34 -11.67 -0.09
N VAL A 122 -8.78 -12.85 0.14
CA VAL A 122 -9.20 -14.10 -0.51
C VAL A 122 -9.30 -15.19 0.55
N ASN A 123 -10.48 -15.81 0.66
CA ASN A 123 -10.80 -16.81 1.66
C ASN A 123 -10.16 -18.18 1.35
N TRP A 124 -8.82 -18.22 1.36
CA TRP A 124 -8.00 -19.41 1.23
C TRP A 124 -7.37 -19.77 2.58
N GLN A 125 -6.85 -20.99 2.71
CA GLN A 125 -6.02 -21.36 3.86
C GLN A 125 -4.56 -21.04 3.52
N TRP A 126 -4.14 -19.85 3.94
CA TRP A 126 -2.79 -19.34 3.72
C TRP A 126 -1.77 -20.04 4.62
N PRO A 127 -0.54 -20.28 4.14
CA PRO A 127 0.59 -20.68 4.99
C PRO A 127 0.83 -19.70 6.15
N ALA A 128 1.30 -20.20 7.29
CA ALA A 128 1.55 -19.40 8.49
C ALA A 128 2.66 -18.33 8.34
N ASN A 129 3.50 -18.44 7.32
CA ASN A 129 4.59 -17.51 7.08
C ASN A 129 4.05 -16.16 6.57
N SER A 130 4.41 -15.07 7.24
CA SER A 130 4.10 -13.72 6.77
C SER A 130 4.90 -13.36 5.51
N ILE A 131 4.34 -12.50 4.68
CA ILE A 131 5.04 -11.88 3.55
C ILE A 131 5.83 -10.70 4.10
N GLN A 132 7.15 -10.72 3.94
CA GLN A 132 8.05 -9.63 4.35
C GLN A 132 8.19 -8.64 3.20
N LEU A 133 8.06 -7.35 3.52
CA LEU A 133 8.23 -6.23 2.60
C LEU A 133 9.44 -5.42 3.03
N LYS A 134 10.28 -5.04 2.08
CA LYS A 134 11.48 -4.26 2.33
C LYS A 134 11.62 -3.13 1.32
N ASP A 135 11.72 -1.92 1.85
CA ASP A 135 12.04 -0.70 1.11
C ASP A 135 11.12 -0.46 -0.09
N ILE A 136 9.84 -0.82 0.04
CA ILE A 136 8.86 -0.62 -1.01
C ILE A 136 8.67 0.88 -1.26
N GLN A 137 8.82 1.30 -2.50
CA GLN A 137 8.62 2.67 -2.93
C GLN A 137 7.98 2.75 -4.31
N PHE A 138 7.14 3.76 -4.51
CA PHE A 138 6.60 4.12 -5.80
C PHE A 138 5.98 5.52 -5.76
N ASN A 139 5.87 6.13 -6.92
CA ASN A 139 4.96 7.23 -7.18
C ASN A 139 3.79 6.70 -8.00
N TYR A 140 2.59 7.19 -7.75
CA TYR A 140 1.41 6.86 -8.52
C TYR A 140 0.63 8.13 -8.85
N LYS A 141 0.21 8.25 -10.10
CA LYS A 141 -0.71 9.29 -10.57
C LYS A 141 -1.64 8.69 -11.62
N LYS A 142 -2.96 8.82 -11.44
CA LYS A 142 -3.96 8.12 -12.27
C LYS A 142 -3.75 8.30 -13.78
N GLU A 143 -3.33 9.49 -14.22
CA GLU A 143 -3.12 9.77 -15.65
C GLU A 143 -1.78 9.26 -16.20
N GLN A 144 -0.80 8.96 -15.33
CA GLN A 144 0.57 8.59 -15.70
C GLN A 144 0.96 7.17 -15.27
N GLY A 145 0.17 6.53 -14.41
CA GLY A 145 0.47 5.24 -13.81
C GLY A 145 1.49 5.34 -12.68
N PHE A 146 2.31 4.30 -12.57
CA PHE A 146 3.37 4.15 -11.59
C PHE A 146 4.70 4.69 -12.11
N ALA A 147 5.54 5.17 -11.21
CA ALA A 147 6.89 5.62 -11.52
C ALA A 147 7.79 5.49 -10.30
N ALA A 148 9.12 5.42 -10.49
CA ALA A 148 10.09 5.29 -9.40
C ALA A 148 9.74 4.13 -8.45
N VAL A 149 9.34 3.00 -9.04
CA VAL A 149 8.99 1.77 -8.35
C VAL A 149 10.27 1.01 -8.01
N ASP A 150 10.42 0.64 -6.75
CA ASP A 150 11.50 -0.22 -6.27
C ASP A 150 11.07 -0.90 -4.97
N GLY A 151 11.78 -1.94 -4.57
CA GLY A 151 11.59 -2.65 -3.32
C GLY A 151 11.50 -4.16 -3.50
N GLN A 152 11.53 -4.86 -2.37
CA GLN A 152 11.62 -6.31 -2.32
C GLN A 152 10.52 -6.91 -1.47
N LEU A 153 10.06 -8.08 -1.89
CA LEU A 153 9.11 -8.92 -1.18
C LEU A 153 9.77 -10.28 -0.94
N HIS A 154 9.58 -10.86 0.24
CA HIS A 154 10.00 -12.22 0.53
C HIS A 154 8.87 -12.99 1.21
N TRP A 155 8.69 -14.24 0.81
CA TRP A 155 7.72 -15.13 1.44
C TRP A 155 8.33 -16.53 1.65
N GLY A 156 8.17 -17.06 2.86
CA GLY A 156 8.68 -18.39 3.23
C GLY A 156 7.99 -19.55 2.52
N GLY A 157 6.82 -19.32 1.89
CA GLY A 157 6.02 -20.36 1.26
C GLY A 157 5.30 -21.26 2.28
N GLY A 158 4.93 -22.46 1.84
CA GLY A 158 4.21 -23.47 2.63
C GLY A 158 2.97 -24.02 1.93
N ALA A 159 2.18 -24.81 2.64
CA ALA A 159 0.96 -25.40 2.10
C ALA A 159 -0.15 -24.34 1.96
N LEU A 160 -0.49 -23.99 0.72
CA LEU A 160 -1.62 -23.14 0.39
C LEU A 160 -2.80 -24.03 -0.02
N VAL A 161 -3.93 -23.93 0.68
CA VAL A 161 -5.16 -24.61 0.25
C VAL A 161 -6.11 -23.55 -0.29
N TYR A 162 -6.49 -23.69 -1.55
CA TYR A 162 -7.30 -22.73 -2.27
C TYR A 162 -8.53 -23.41 -2.88
N THR A 163 -9.56 -22.61 -3.13
CA THR A 163 -10.82 -23.08 -3.73
C THR A 163 -11.07 -22.32 -5.02
N ILE A 164 -11.31 -23.05 -6.12
CA ILE A 164 -11.74 -22.52 -7.41
C ILE A 164 -13.04 -23.23 -7.81
N GLY A 165 -14.13 -22.46 -7.93
CA GLY A 165 -15.48 -23.04 -8.03
C GLY A 165 -15.79 -23.86 -6.79
N ASP A 166 -16.22 -25.10 -6.97
CA ASP A 166 -16.51 -26.05 -5.87
C ASP A 166 -15.31 -26.97 -5.54
N ARG A 167 -14.18 -26.82 -6.23
CA ARG A 167 -13.02 -27.68 -6.05
C ARG A 167 -12.01 -27.02 -5.12
N GLN A 168 -11.70 -27.72 -4.03
CA GLN A 168 -10.56 -27.42 -3.18
C GLN A 168 -9.31 -28.13 -3.70
N ASP A 169 -8.20 -27.41 -3.78
CA ASP A 169 -6.91 -27.97 -4.14
C ASP A 169 -5.81 -27.41 -3.23
N ARG A 170 -4.62 -28.02 -3.29
CA ARG A 170 -3.47 -27.62 -2.49
C ARG A 170 -2.28 -27.33 -3.38
N MET A 171 -1.62 -26.21 -3.14
CA MET A 171 -0.33 -25.86 -3.72
C MET A 171 0.74 -25.89 -2.63
N ASN A 172 1.84 -26.59 -2.86
CA ASN A 172 3.01 -26.53 -1.98
C ASN A 172 3.89 -25.37 -2.42
N MET A 173 3.63 -24.17 -1.89
CA MET A 173 4.35 -22.97 -2.29
C MET A 173 5.83 -23.05 -1.87
N PRO A 174 6.78 -22.93 -2.80
CA PRO A 174 8.18 -22.76 -2.42
C PRO A 174 8.38 -21.40 -1.76
N SER A 175 9.55 -21.18 -1.18
CA SER A 175 9.93 -19.83 -0.75
C SER A 175 10.12 -18.94 -1.99
N LEU A 176 9.51 -17.77 -1.96
CA LEU A 176 9.44 -16.83 -3.06
C LEU A 176 10.12 -15.51 -2.69
N SER A 177 10.77 -14.90 -3.67
CA SER A 177 11.27 -13.53 -3.60
C SER A 177 10.71 -12.74 -4.77
N GLY A 178 10.22 -11.54 -4.50
CA GLY A 178 9.65 -10.63 -5.48
C GLY A 178 10.48 -9.36 -5.56
N GLN A 179 10.74 -8.86 -6.77
CA GLN A 179 11.32 -7.55 -7.01
C GLN A 179 10.29 -6.64 -7.64
N LEU A 180 10.09 -5.46 -7.07
CA LEU A 180 9.20 -4.44 -7.60
C LEU A 180 9.97 -3.57 -8.58
N THR A 181 9.39 -3.32 -9.74
CA THR A 181 9.96 -2.46 -10.79
C THR A 181 8.87 -1.70 -11.54
N ASP A 182 9.26 -0.61 -12.19
CA ASP A 182 8.39 0.11 -13.11
C ASP A 182 8.50 -0.55 -14.50
N HIS A 183 7.36 -0.97 -15.03
CA HIS A 183 7.24 -1.51 -16.37
C HIS A 183 6.25 -0.68 -17.17
N ASN A 184 6.76 0.30 -17.92
CA ASN A 184 5.95 1.18 -18.79
C ASN A 184 4.77 1.86 -18.07
N GLY A 185 4.99 2.35 -16.84
CA GLY A 185 3.94 2.99 -16.06
C GLY A 185 3.07 2.01 -15.25
N GLN A 186 3.43 0.73 -15.21
CA GLN A 186 2.82 -0.28 -14.36
C GLN A 186 3.77 -0.67 -13.23
N LEU A 187 3.22 -0.97 -12.05
CA LEU A 187 3.99 -1.59 -10.98
C LEU A 187 4.06 -3.08 -11.29
N GLN A 188 5.25 -3.56 -11.64
CA GLN A 188 5.53 -4.97 -11.87
C GLN A 188 6.16 -5.60 -10.64
N ILE A 189 5.72 -6.81 -10.29
CA ILE A 189 6.34 -7.68 -9.29
C ILE A 189 6.79 -8.96 -10.00
N ASP A 190 8.09 -9.07 -10.27
CA ASP A 190 8.70 -10.30 -10.81
C ASP A 190 8.98 -11.26 -9.65
N ILE A 191 8.30 -12.41 -9.62
CA ILE A 191 8.33 -13.37 -8.51
C ILE A 191 9.11 -14.60 -8.92
N ARG A 192 10.12 -14.93 -8.11
CA ARG A 192 11.06 -16.02 -8.34
C ARG A 192 11.21 -16.88 -7.10
N ASP A 193 11.72 -18.10 -7.26
CA ASP A 193 12.12 -18.93 -6.13
C ASP A 193 13.55 -18.62 -5.66
N GLN A 194 14.01 -19.36 -4.64
CA GLN A 194 15.37 -19.25 -4.10
C GLN A 194 16.48 -19.59 -5.12
N ARG A 195 16.15 -20.28 -6.21
CA ARG A 195 17.08 -20.61 -7.29
C ARG A 195 17.01 -19.60 -8.44
N ASN A 196 16.37 -18.45 -8.21
CA ASN A 196 16.15 -17.38 -9.19
C ASN A 196 15.33 -17.81 -10.41
N GLN A 197 14.51 -18.86 -10.26
CA GLN A 197 13.65 -19.39 -11.31
C GLN A 197 12.33 -18.64 -11.33
N LYS A 198 11.84 -18.30 -12.51
CA LYS A 198 10.61 -17.55 -12.68
C LYS A 198 9.41 -18.36 -12.22
N MET A 199 8.58 -17.79 -11.34
CA MET A 199 7.40 -18.45 -10.78
C MET A 199 6.12 -17.73 -11.16
N ALA A 200 6.07 -16.41 -11.02
CA ALA A 200 4.92 -15.61 -11.36
C ALA A 200 5.34 -14.18 -11.73
N ASN A 201 4.42 -13.46 -12.34
CA ASN A 201 4.57 -12.03 -12.63
C ASN A 201 3.24 -11.34 -12.35
N LEU A 202 3.30 -10.26 -11.57
CA LEU A 202 2.13 -9.45 -11.25
C LEU A 202 2.34 -8.07 -11.87
N LEU A 203 1.33 -7.51 -12.53
CA LEU A 203 1.36 -6.12 -13.00
C LEU A 203 0.13 -5.39 -12.48
N LEU A 204 0.34 -4.20 -11.91
CA LEU A 204 -0.73 -3.31 -11.49
C LEU A 204 -0.71 -2.06 -12.38
N ASP A 205 -1.80 -1.82 -13.09
CA ASP A 205 -1.93 -0.69 -14.00
C ASP A 205 -2.47 0.59 -13.34
N ALA A 206 -2.52 1.68 -14.12
CA ALA A 206 -3.01 2.98 -13.67
C ALA A 206 -4.49 3.00 -13.24
N ASN A 207 -5.28 1.98 -13.62
CA ASN A 207 -6.68 1.82 -13.24
C ASN A 207 -6.86 0.87 -12.05
N MET A 208 -5.77 0.49 -11.38
CA MET A 208 -5.76 -0.47 -10.27
C MET A 208 -6.26 -1.87 -10.68
N MET A 209 -6.06 -2.23 -11.95
CA MET A 209 -6.26 -3.60 -12.43
C MET A 209 -4.98 -4.39 -12.24
N LEU A 210 -5.10 -5.51 -11.54
CA LEU A 210 -4.04 -6.48 -11.29
C LEU A 210 -4.10 -7.57 -12.36
N ASP A 211 -3.07 -7.62 -13.20
CA ASP A 211 -2.77 -8.73 -14.08
C ASP A 211 -1.90 -9.75 -13.33
N VAL A 212 -2.34 -11.00 -13.24
CA VAL A 212 -1.64 -12.10 -12.59
C VAL A 212 -1.25 -13.13 -13.65
N GLN A 213 0.04 -13.42 -13.76
CA GLN A 213 0.57 -14.42 -14.68
C GLN A 213 1.35 -15.48 -13.91
N LEU A 214 0.94 -16.75 -14.02
CA LEU A 214 1.56 -17.87 -13.33
C LEU A 214 2.25 -18.79 -14.32
N THR A 215 3.48 -19.18 -14.00
CA THR A 215 4.28 -20.07 -14.85
C THR A 215 3.88 -21.53 -14.67
N GLN A 216 4.18 -22.35 -15.67
CA GLN A 216 4.10 -23.80 -15.60
C GLN A 216 4.86 -24.34 -14.36
N ARG A 217 6.07 -23.82 -14.11
CA ARG A 217 6.91 -24.20 -12.98
C ARG A 217 6.22 -24.01 -11.63
N LEU A 218 5.53 -22.89 -11.44
CA LEU A 218 4.79 -22.66 -10.20
C LEU A 218 3.63 -23.65 -10.07
N LEU A 219 2.87 -23.89 -11.14
CA LEU A 219 1.71 -24.78 -11.09
C LEU A 219 2.06 -26.25 -10.88
N LEU A 220 3.26 -26.70 -11.24
CA LEU A 220 3.76 -28.05 -10.91
C LEU A 220 3.89 -28.29 -9.39
N ASN A 221 3.73 -27.25 -8.55
CA ASN A 221 3.61 -27.40 -7.10
C ASN A 221 2.17 -27.76 -6.65
N VAL A 222 1.21 -27.86 -7.56
CA VAL A 222 -0.14 -28.38 -7.33
C VAL A 222 -0.13 -29.86 -7.72
N PRO A 223 -0.36 -30.81 -6.79
CA PRO A 223 -0.28 -32.25 -7.08
C PRO A 223 -1.19 -32.72 -8.21
N SER A 224 -2.31 -32.03 -8.42
CA SER A 224 -3.31 -32.37 -9.43
C SER A 224 -3.02 -31.80 -10.82
N TYR A 225 -1.97 -31.00 -10.98
CA TYR A 225 -1.63 -30.33 -12.23
C TYR A 225 -0.54 -31.09 -12.99
N ASP A 226 -0.81 -31.44 -14.25
CA ASP A 226 0.04 -32.28 -15.10
C ASP A 226 0.41 -31.62 -16.44
N GLY A 227 0.38 -30.29 -16.50
CA GLY A 227 0.68 -29.52 -17.71
C GLY A 227 2.05 -29.85 -18.32
N LYS A 228 2.21 -29.63 -19.62
CA LYS A 228 3.42 -30.01 -20.39
C LYS A 228 4.12 -28.84 -21.09
N ALA A 229 3.74 -27.60 -20.78
CA ALA A 229 4.39 -26.42 -21.34
C ALA A 229 5.86 -26.30 -20.88
N GLY A 230 6.63 -25.43 -21.52
CA GLY A 230 7.97 -25.08 -21.00
C GLY A 230 7.86 -24.45 -19.61
N LEU A 231 8.80 -24.76 -18.71
CA LEU A 231 8.72 -24.40 -17.28
C LEU A 231 8.46 -22.91 -17.02
N ASP A 232 9.08 -22.01 -17.79
CA ASP A 232 8.94 -20.56 -17.59
C ASP A 232 7.81 -19.93 -18.42
N THR A 233 7.01 -20.76 -19.10
CA THR A 233 5.85 -20.33 -19.89
C THR A 233 4.70 -19.96 -18.95
N PHE A 234 4.08 -18.81 -19.18
CA PHE A 234 2.84 -18.46 -18.49
C PHE A 234 1.68 -19.29 -19.04
N VAL A 235 1.03 -20.03 -18.16
CA VAL A 235 -0.05 -20.97 -18.51
C VAL A 235 -1.39 -20.55 -17.89
N ILE A 236 -1.36 -19.71 -16.85
CA ILE A 236 -2.53 -19.03 -16.31
C ILE A 236 -2.27 -17.53 -16.37
N SER A 237 -3.25 -16.79 -16.89
CA SER A 237 -3.29 -15.33 -16.84
C SER A 237 -4.69 -14.89 -16.42
N SER A 238 -4.78 -13.97 -15.48
CA SER A 238 -6.05 -13.36 -15.06
C SER A 238 -5.89 -11.87 -14.84
N ARG A 239 -6.99 -11.12 -14.98
CA ARG A 239 -7.04 -9.69 -14.71
C ARG A 239 -8.22 -9.39 -13.81
N GLN A 240 -7.98 -8.67 -12.72
CA GLN A 240 -9.03 -8.32 -11.75
C GLN A 240 -8.75 -6.98 -11.09
N PRO A 241 -9.77 -6.24 -10.64
CA PRO A 241 -9.55 -5.03 -9.85
C PRO A 241 -8.90 -5.39 -8.50
N LEU A 242 -7.89 -4.63 -8.07
CA LEU A 242 -7.20 -4.86 -6.79
C LEU A 242 -8.12 -4.61 -5.59
N LEU A 243 -9.07 -3.68 -5.73
CA LEU A 243 -10.08 -3.36 -4.72
C LEU A 243 -11.46 -3.70 -5.28
N GLN A 244 -12.10 -4.72 -4.73
CA GLN A 244 -13.52 -4.96 -4.99
C GLN A 244 -14.34 -3.85 -4.31
N GLY A 245 -15.21 -3.17 -5.06
CA GLY A 245 -16.16 -2.18 -4.54
C GLY A 245 -15.67 -0.73 -4.47
N GLY A 246 -15.32 -0.14 -5.62
CA GLY A 246 -15.18 1.31 -5.78
C GLY A 246 -16.19 1.83 -6.79
N ASN A 247 -17.39 2.18 -6.32
CA ASN A 247 -18.25 3.18 -6.95
C ASN A 247 -18.12 4.48 -6.17
#